data_AF-A0A934WV85-F1
#
_entry.id   AF-A0A934WV85-F1
#
_cell.length_a   1.000
_cell.length_b   1.000
_cell.length_c   1.000
_cell.angle_alpha   90.00
_cell.angle_beta   90.00
_cell.angle_gamma   90.00
#
_symmetry.space_group_name_H-M   'P 1'
#
loop_
_entity.id
_entity.type
_entity.pdbx_description
1 polymer ?
#
loop_
_entity_poly.entity_id
_entity_poly.type
_entity_poly.pdbx_seq_one_letter_code
_entity_poly.pdbx_strand_id
1 'polypeptide(L)'
;MKAVYKNLALILSLIFTLSIIGLAYYLYIFPERIANQTSLISLMDVSELKPVLTELYLFCGASLALGFTAILFLIFAKNSENDSNIVYIEKFKDKKKDKGNGANSEDNESIVDDELVDISKAIGQEKDVKKQAELLLSLLAKKLEASQGAIYKAGKEEKKNIISLFASYAFVLPESQTISYEFGEGLAGQVAKEKKLINISDVPKGYINILSGLGEAKPSYLIICPIMKDSQLLGVAEIASFKKFSTHDEKLVESAVHLLAGSLIKKDTDKSDKTKS
;
A
#
# COMPACT_ATOMS: atom_id res chain seq x y z
N MET A 1 16.15 2.20 -11.93
CA MET A 1 16.11 0.80 -12.42
C MET A 1 14.69 0.27 -12.64
N LYS A 2 13.76 0.30 -11.66
CA LYS A 2 12.39 -0.27 -11.83
C LYS A 2 11.57 0.31 -13.01
N ALA A 3 11.65 1.62 -13.28
CA ALA A 3 10.96 2.22 -14.44
C ALA A 3 11.49 1.71 -15.79
N VAL A 4 12.79 1.43 -15.88
CA VAL A 4 13.42 0.85 -17.08
C VAL A 4 12.91 -0.58 -17.30
N TYR A 5 12.80 -1.38 -16.25
CA TYR A 5 12.23 -2.73 -16.34
C TYR A 5 10.75 -2.73 -16.76
N LYS A 6 9.95 -1.78 -16.28
CA LYS A 6 8.54 -1.64 -16.68
C LYS A 6 8.40 -1.31 -18.16
N ASN A 7 9.18 -0.34 -18.63
CA ASN A 7 9.18 0.05 -20.05
C ASN A 7 9.72 -1.07 -20.95
N LEU A 8 10.76 -1.78 -20.49
CA LEU A 8 11.31 -2.94 -21.20
C LEU A 8 10.30 -4.09 -21.30
N ALA A 9 9.57 -4.39 -20.23
CA ALA A 9 8.53 -5.42 -20.22
C ALA A 9 7.38 -5.08 -21.19
N LEU A 10 6.99 -3.81 -21.27
CA LEU A 10 5.93 -3.35 -22.16
C LEU A 10 6.36 -3.45 -23.64
N ILE A 11 7.60 -3.05 -23.95
CA ILE A 11 8.20 -3.21 -25.28
C ILE A 11 8.29 -4.69 -25.65
N LEU A 12 8.76 -5.55 -24.74
CA LEU A 12 8.88 -6.98 -25.00
C LEU A 12 7.53 -7.66 -25.22
N SER A 13 6.49 -7.25 -24.47
CA SER A 13 5.12 -7.72 -24.68
C SER A 13 4.57 -7.28 -26.04
N LEU A 14 4.86 -6.06 -26.49
CA LEU A 14 4.43 -5.56 -27.80
C LEU A 14 5.13 -6.31 -28.94
N ILE A 15 6.44 -6.59 -28.79
CA ILE A 15 7.19 -7.40 -29.76
C ILE A 15 6.63 -8.82 -29.82
N PHE A 16 6.28 -9.41 -28.67
CA PHE A 16 5.72 -10.74 -28.60
C PHE A 16 4.34 -10.83 -29.28
N THR A 17 3.45 -9.85 -29.06
CA THR A 17 2.15 -9.83 -29.75
C THR A 17 2.28 -9.63 -31.25
N LEU A 18 3.17 -8.73 -31.69
CA LEU A 18 3.48 -8.56 -33.12
C LEU A 18 4.06 -9.84 -33.73
N SER A 19 4.90 -10.57 -32.99
CA SER A 19 5.46 -11.85 -33.43
C SER A 19 4.39 -12.94 -33.60
N ILE A 20 3.41 -13.02 -32.69
CA ILE A 20 2.27 -13.95 -32.79
C ILE A 20 1.42 -13.64 -34.03
N ILE A 21 1.12 -12.36 -34.28
CA ILE A 21 0.36 -11.92 -35.46
C ILE A 21 1.13 -12.27 -36.74
N GLY A 22 2.45 -12.04 -36.75
CA GLY A 22 3.33 -12.41 -37.87
C GLY A 22 3.35 -13.91 -38.13
N LEU A 23 3.42 -14.72 -37.08
CA LEU A 23 3.41 -16.19 -37.20
C LEU A 23 2.06 -16.70 -37.73
N ALA A 24 0.95 -16.14 -37.25
CA ALA A 24 -0.39 -16.48 -37.75
C ALA A 24 -0.54 -16.14 -39.25
N TYR A 25 -0.06 -14.97 -39.67
CA TYR A 25 -0.03 -14.58 -41.07
C TYR A 25 0.85 -15.52 -41.91
N TYR A 26 2.03 -15.88 -41.41
CA TYR A 26 2.97 -16.76 -42.10
C TYR A 26 2.40 -18.19 -42.27
N LEU A 27 1.68 -18.69 -41.26
CA LEU A 27 0.96 -19.96 -41.31
C LEU A 27 -0.18 -19.91 -42.32
N TYR A 28 -0.92 -18.79 -42.40
CA TYR A 28 -2.02 -18.61 -43.35
C TYR A 28 -1.56 -18.68 -44.81
N ILE A 29 -0.45 -18.00 -45.15
CA ILE A 29 0.11 -18.01 -46.52
C ILE A 29 1.00 -19.23 -46.83
N PHE A 30 1.26 -20.07 -45.82
CA PHE A 30 2.18 -21.20 -45.92
C PHE A 30 1.86 -22.17 -47.08
N PRO A 31 0.59 -22.56 -47.34
CA PRO A 31 0.27 -23.54 -48.37
C PRO A 31 0.52 -22.99 -49.78
N GLU A 32 0.17 -21.72 -50.02
CA GLU A 32 0.43 -21.04 -51.28
C GLU A 32 1.94 -20.87 -51.53
N ARG A 33 2.72 -20.60 -50.47
CA ARG A 33 4.17 -20.48 -50.59
C ARG A 33 4.88 -21.78 -50.91
N ILE A 34 4.42 -22.91 -50.35
CA ILE A 34 4.93 -24.23 -50.73
C ILE A 34 4.64 -24.47 -52.22
N ALA A 35 3.40 -24.30 -52.65
CA ALA A 35 3.01 -24.53 -54.05
C ALA A 35 3.81 -23.68 -55.04
N ASN A 36 4.10 -22.43 -54.69
CA ASN A 36 4.85 -21.50 -55.55
C ASN A 36 6.37 -21.76 -55.57
N GLN A 37 6.95 -22.37 -54.53
CA GLN A 37 8.40 -22.62 -54.45
C GLN A 37 8.83 -24.01 -54.86
N THR A 38 8.04 -25.04 -54.55
CA THR A 38 8.28 -26.40 -55.03
C THR A 38 7.43 -26.60 -56.27
N SER A 39 8.04 -26.48 -57.45
CA SER A 39 7.48 -26.78 -58.77
C SER A 39 7.00 -28.24 -58.97
N LEU A 40 6.79 -28.98 -57.87
CA LEU A 40 6.38 -30.37 -57.75
C LEU A 40 4.91 -30.54 -57.32
N ILE A 41 4.27 -29.50 -56.76
CA ILE A 41 2.92 -29.58 -56.21
C ILE A 41 2.00 -28.71 -57.07
N SER A 42 1.02 -29.31 -57.74
CA SER A 42 0.01 -28.54 -58.47
C SER A 42 -0.86 -27.77 -57.47
N LEU A 43 -1.30 -26.55 -57.81
CA LEU A 43 -2.25 -25.78 -56.99
C LEU A 43 -3.54 -26.57 -56.68
N MET A 44 -3.85 -27.59 -57.49
CA MET A 44 -4.97 -28.51 -57.30
C MET A 44 -4.76 -29.45 -56.08
N ASP A 45 -3.53 -29.86 -55.79
CA ASP A 45 -3.16 -30.76 -54.69
C ASP A 45 -3.12 -30.04 -53.32
N VAL A 46 -2.96 -28.71 -53.33
CA VAL A 46 -3.03 -27.88 -52.11
C VAL A 46 -4.40 -27.99 -51.45
N SER A 47 -5.45 -28.23 -52.23
CA SER A 47 -6.81 -28.43 -51.73
C SER A 47 -6.95 -29.72 -50.91
N GLU A 48 -6.17 -30.76 -51.23
CA GLU A 48 -6.14 -32.03 -50.50
C GLU A 48 -5.34 -31.93 -49.19
N LEU A 49 -4.43 -30.96 -49.10
CA LEU A 49 -3.63 -30.69 -47.90
C LEU A 49 -4.37 -29.84 -46.85
N LYS A 50 -5.45 -29.17 -47.25
CA LYS A 50 -6.26 -28.30 -46.37
C LYS A 50 -6.71 -28.94 -45.05
N PRO A 51 -7.27 -30.17 -45.00
CA PRO A 51 -7.72 -30.74 -43.74
C PRO A 51 -6.58 -30.94 -42.72
N VAL A 52 -5.43 -31.47 -43.17
CA VAL A 52 -4.25 -31.68 -42.32
C VAL A 52 -3.66 -30.35 -41.83
N LEU A 53 -3.57 -29.35 -42.72
CA LEU A 53 -3.13 -28.01 -42.36
C LEU A 53 -4.09 -27.32 -41.39
N THR A 54 -5.40 -27.53 -41.56
CA THR A 54 -6.42 -26.95 -40.68
C THR A 54 -6.31 -27.51 -39.27
N GLU A 55 -6.08 -28.81 -39.10
CA GLU A 55 -5.82 -29.42 -37.80
C GLU A 55 -4.56 -28.83 -37.14
N LEU A 56 -3.48 -28.67 -37.91
CA LEU A 56 -2.25 -28.04 -37.43
C LEU A 56 -2.46 -26.58 -37.02
N TYR A 57 -3.20 -25.80 -37.81
CA TYR A 57 -3.53 -24.41 -37.50
C TYR A 57 -4.39 -24.28 -36.25
N LEU A 58 -5.36 -25.19 -36.07
CA LEU A 58 -6.21 -25.22 -34.89
C LEU A 58 -5.39 -25.47 -33.62
N PHE A 59 -4.45 -26.41 -33.67
CA PHE A 59 -3.59 -26.77 -32.54
C PHE A 59 -2.56 -25.67 -32.21
N CYS A 60 -1.89 -25.11 -33.22
CA CYS A 60 -0.97 -23.98 -33.04
C CYS A 60 -1.70 -22.74 -32.54
N GLY A 61 -2.88 -22.42 -33.09
CA GLY A 61 -3.69 -21.30 -32.66
C GLY A 61 -4.16 -21.45 -31.20
N ALA A 62 -4.63 -22.63 -30.82
CA ALA A 62 -5.05 -22.92 -29.45
C ALA A 62 -3.91 -22.80 -28.43
N SER A 63 -2.72 -23.32 -28.74
CA SER A 63 -1.55 -23.22 -27.84
C SER A 63 -1.06 -21.78 -27.66
N LEU A 64 -1.07 -20.96 -28.73
CA LEU A 64 -0.75 -19.53 -28.65
C LEU A 64 -1.79 -18.75 -27.85
N ALA A 65 -3.09 -19.03 -28.05
CA ALA A 65 -4.16 -18.40 -27.29
C ALA A 65 -4.04 -18.72 -25.80
N LEU A 66 -3.78 -19.98 -25.44
CA LEU A 66 -3.54 -20.39 -24.05
C LEU A 66 -2.33 -19.66 -23.45
N GLY A 67 -1.20 -19.60 -24.17
CA GLY A 67 -0.02 -18.87 -23.72
C GLY A 67 -0.29 -17.38 -23.50
N PHE A 68 -1.02 -16.74 -24.41
CA PHE A 68 -1.43 -15.34 -24.28
C PHE A 68 -2.35 -15.12 -23.08
N THR A 69 -3.34 -16.00 -22.86
CA THR A 69 -4.23 -15.93 -21.70
C THR A 69 -3.47 -16.11 -20.38
N ALA A 70 -2.47 -16.99 -20.33
CA ALA A 70 -1.63 -17.19 -19.15
C ALA A 70 -0.77 -15.95 -18.85
N ILE A 71 -0.21 -15.30 -19.88
CA ILE A 71 0.55 -14.05 -19.73
C ILE A 71 -0.35 -12.92 -19.26
N LEU A 72 -1.55 -12.77 -19.83
CA LEU A 72 -2.53 -11.79 -19.38
C LEU A 72 -2.94 -12.05 -17.92
N PHE A 73 -3.15 -13.31 -17.54
CA PHE A 73 -3.45 -13.68 -16.17
C PHE A 73 -2.30 -13.35 -15.23
N LEU A 74 -1.04 -13.57 -15.61
CA LEU A 74 0.13 -13.17 -14.81
C LEU A 74 0.26 -11.66 -14.66
N ILE A 75 0.00 -10.89 -15.74
CA ILE A 75 0.02 -9.43 -15.68
C ILE A 75 -1.12 -8.92 -14.79
N PHE A 76 -2.32 -9.48 -14.93
CA PHE A 76 -3.49 -9.11 -14.14
C PHE A 76 -3.34 -9.52 -12.66
N ALA A 77 -2.82 -10.72 -12.38
CA ALA A 77 -2.52 -11.17 -11.03
C ALA A 77 -1.44 -10.31 -10.37
N LYS A 78 -0.38 -9.94 -11.11
CA LYS A 78 0.65 -9.02 -10.62
C LYS A 78 0.14 -7.58 -10.44
N ASN A 79 -0.78 -7.13 -11.28
CA ASN A 79 -1.41 -5.82 -11.13
C ASN A 79 -2.41 -5.83 -9.95
N SER A 80 -3.05 -6.96 -9.69
CA SER A 80 -3.91 -7.20 -8.53
C SER A 80 -3.14 -7.35 -7.21
N GLU A 81 -1.82 -7.57 -7.24
CA GLU A 81 -0.95 -7.44 -6.05
C GLU A 81 -0.47 -5.99 -5.82
N ASN A 82 -0.61 -5.11 -6.82
CA ASN A 82 -0.11 -3.73 -6.76
C ASN A 82 -1.23 -2.72 -6.46
N ASP A 83 -2.48 -3.08 -6.71
CA ASP A 83 -3.64 -2.49 -6.05
C ASP A 83 -3.79 -3.17 -4.68
N SER A 84 -3.21 -2.50 -3.69
CA SER A 84 -3.61 -2.55 -2.28
C SER A 84 -4.03 -3.92 -1.73
N ASN A 85 -3.20 -4.47 -0.83
CA ASN A 85 -3.68 -5.35 0.24
C ASN A 85 -4.70 -4.59 1.11
N ILE A 86 -5.88 -4.27 0.58
CA ILE A 86 -7.04 -3.90 1.36
C ILE A 86 -7.60 -5.23 1.85
N VAL A 87 -7.02 -5.71 2.94
CA VAL A 87 -7.67 -6.76 3.71
C VAL A 87 -8.94 -6.12 4.27
N TYR A 88 -10.08 -6.44 3.65
CA TYR A 88 -11.38 -6.18 4.25
C TYR A 88 -11.48 -7.03 5.51
N ILE A 89 -11.14 -6.43 6.66
CA ILE A 89 -11.30 -7.12 7.93
C ILE A 89 -12.76 -7.00 8.32
N GLU A 90 -13.45 -8.13 8.32
CA GLU A 90 -14.79 -8.29 8.87
C GLU A 90 -14.82 -7.75 10.30
N LYS A 91 -15.87 -6.98 10.63
CA LYS A 91 -16.04 -6.22 11.89
C LYS A 91 -15.45 -6.95 13.09
N PHE A 92 -14.36 -6.41 13.66
CA PHE A 92 -13.88 -6.81 14.98
C PHE A 92 -14.98 -6.52 16.01
N LYS A 93 -15.76 -7.55 16.35
CA LYS A 93 -16.64 -7.52 17.52
C LYS A 93 -15.78 -7.59 18.78
N ASP A 94 -16.03 -6.62 19.65
CA ASP A 94 -15.68 -6.53 21.08
C ASP A 94 -15.04 -7.79 21.68
N LYS A 95 -13.72 -7.76 21.90
CA LYS A 95 -13.13 -8.44 23.05
C LYS A 95 -13.02 -7.45 24.19
N LYS A 96 -14.01 -7.52 25.09
CA LYS A 96 -14.04 -6.87 26.40
C LYS A 96 -12.72 -7.07 27.15
N LYS A 97 -12.25 -5.95 27.71
CA LYS A 97 -11.50 -5.78 28.97
C LYS A 97 -11.14 -7.08 29.68
N ASP A 98 -9.86 -7.43 29.64
CA ASP A 98 -9.27 -8.15 30.76
C ASP A 98 -8.94 -7.10 31.84
N LYS A 99 -9.72 -7.12 32.94
CA LYS A 99 -9.51 -6.27 34.11
C LYS A 99 -8.36 -6.88 34.92
N GLY A 100 -7.15 -6.40 34.69
CA GLY A 100 -6.03 -6.55 35.62
C GLY A 100 -5.99 -5.38 36.60
N ASN A 101 -6.06 -5.72 37.89
CA ASN A 101 -5.97 -4.92 39.12
C ASN A 101 -5.59 -3.43 39.04
N GLY A 102 -6.42 -2.62 39.73
CA GLY A 102 -6.08 -1.26 40.12
C GLY A 102 -5.02 -1.25 41.21
N ALA A 103 -3.89 -0.64 40.89
CA ALA A 103 -3.02 0.16 41.76
C ALA A 103 -2.13 1.01 40.82
N ASN A 104 -1.99 2.30 41.12
CA ASN A 104 -1.13 3.30 40.44
C ASN A 104 -1.72 4.03 39.21
N SER A 105 -2.85 4.72 39.39
CA SER A 105 -3.33 5.71 38.41
C SER A 105 -2.58 7.05 38.50
N GLU A 106 -2.19 7.49 39.70
CA GLU A 106 -1.52 8.80 39.91
C GLU A 106 -0.04 8.79 39.49
N ASP A 107 0.69 7.70 39.74
CA ASP A 107 2.10 7.57 39.34
C ASP A 107 2.28 7.42 37.82
N ASN A 108 1.34 6.78 37.13
CA ASN A 108 1.42 6.66 35.66
C ASN A 108 1.06 7.98 34.96
N GLU A 109 0.15 8.77 35.53
CA GLU A 109 -0.26 10.05 34.92
C GLU A 109 0.85 11.10 35.04
N SER A 110 1.54 11.16 36.19
CA SER A 110 2.70 12.04 36.38
C SER A 110 3.89 11.70 35.46
N ILE A 111 4.15 10.41 35.23
CA ILE A 111 5.22 9.97 34.30
C ILE A 111 4.86 10.33 32.85
N VAL A 112 3.61 10.11 32.41
CA VAL A 112 3.19 10.50 31.06
C VAL A 112 3.36 12.00 30.84
N ASP A 113 3.02 12.83 31.83
CA ASP A 113 3.14 14.28 31.74
C ASP A 113 4.60 14.72 31.53
N ASP A 114 5.53 14.17 32.29
CA ASP A 114 6.97 14.47 32.13
C ASP A 114 7.48 14.06 30.74
N GLU A 115 7.10 12.88 30.26
CA GLU A 115 7.48 12.39 28.93
C GLU A 115 6.91 13.27 27.80
N LEU A 116 5.69 13.77 27.97
CA LEU A 116 5.04 14.67 27.02
C LEU A 116 5.70 16.05 26.99
N VAL A 117 6.18 16.56 28.12
CA VAL A 117 6.90 17.84 28.17
C VAL A 117 8.15 17.79 27.30
N ASP A 118 8.95 16.73 27.42
CA ASP A 118 10.15 16.53 26.62
C ASP A 118 9.84 16.41 25.12
N ILE A 119 8.81 15.62 24.77
CA ILE A 119 8.37 15.45 23.39
C ILE A 119 7.89 16.79 22.81
N SER A 120 7.01 17.50 23.54
CA SER A 120 6.44 18.78 23.13
C SER A 120 7.51 19.84 22.88
N LYS A 121 8.49 19.92 23.78
CA LYS A 121 9.63 20.84 23.65
C LYS A 121 10.51 20.50 22.44
N ALA A 122 10.75 19.23 22.17
CA ALA A 122 11.57 18.80 21.03
C ALA A 122 10.88 19.11 19.70
N ILE A 123 9.61 18.74 19.53
CA ILE A 123 8.87 18.97 18.29
C ILE A 123 8.56 20.46 18.07
N GLY A 124 8.36 21.24 19.15
CA GLY A 124 8.07 22.67 19.07
C GLY A 124 9.19 23.54 18.49
N GLN A 125 10.43 23.03 18.45
CA GLN A 125 11.59 23.74 17.87
C GLN A 125 11.67 23.62 16.35
N GLU A 126 11.10 22.56 15.79
CA GLU A 126 11.09 22.35 14.35
C GLU A 126 10.00 23.20 13.69
N LYS A 127 10.31 23.84 12.57
CA LYS A 127 9.38 24.76 11.88
C LYS A 127 8.57 24.05 10.80
N ASP A 128 9.14 23.00 10.20
CA ASP A 128 8.45 22.21 9.19
C ASP A 128 7.56 21.15 9.84
N VAL A 129 6.25 21.24 9.59
CA VAL A 129 5.25 20.32 10.18
C VAL A 129 5.50 18.85 9.82
N LYS A 130 6.04 18.57 8.63
CA LYS A 130 6.38 17.20 8.24
C LYS A 130 7.56 16.70 9.07
N LYS A 131 8.61 17.52 9.23
CA LYS A 131 9.75 17.18 10.10
C LYS A 131 9.35 17.06 11.57
N GLN A 132 8.41 17.88 12.06
CA GLN A 132 7.83 17.73 13.39
C GLN A 132 7.19 16.36 13.57
N ALA A 133 6.39 15.92 12.58
CA ALA A 133 5.73 14.62 12.60
C ALA A 133 6.74 13.46 12.52
N GLU A 134 7.77 13.56 11.66
CA GLU A 134 8.86 12.58 11.59
C GLU A 134 9.66 12.50 12.91
N LEU A 135 9.93 13.65 13.54
CA LEU A 135 10.60 13.72 14.84
C LEU A 135 9.75 13.10 15.95
N LEU A 136 8.45 13.38 15.98
CA LEU A 136 7.53 12.74 16.93
C LEU A 136 7.58 11.22 16.79
N LEU A 137 7.46 10.71 15.55
CA LEU A 137 7.51 9.28 15.29
C LEU A 137 8.83 8.66 15.75
N SER A 138 9.96 9.34 15.51
CA SER A 138 11.29 8.90 15.97
C SER A 138 11.38 8.84 17.50
N LEU A 139 10.86 9.85 18.21
CA LEU A 139 10.85 9.88 19.67
C LEU A 139 9.97 8.79 20.28
N LEU A 140 8.75 8.61 19.73
CA LEU A 140 7.85 7.54 20.14
C LEU A 140 8.45 6.17 19.83
N ALA A 141 9.05 5.99 18.65
CA ALA A 141 9.68 4.72 18.29
C ALA A 141 10.82 4.36 19.25
N LYS A 142 11.64 5.34 19.63
CA LYS A 142 12.72 5.11 20.60
C LYS A 142 12.19 4.76 22.00
N LYS A 143 11.16 5.47 22.48
CA LYS A 143 10.57 5.23 23.81
C LYS A 143 9.84 3.90 23.91
N LEU A 144 9.09 3.54 22.87
CA LEU A 144 8.22 2.38 22.83
C LEU A 144 8.90 1.13 22.25
N GLU A 145 10.18 1.23 21.88
CA GLU A 145 10.90 0.21 21.11
C GLU A 145 10.13 -0.18 19.83
N ALA A 146 9.46 0.79 19.20
CA ALA A 146 8.68 0.55 18.00
C ALA A 146 9.59 0.40 16.79
N SER A 147 9.24 -0.53 15.91
CA SER A 147 9.98 -0.81 14.69
C SER A 147 9.70 0.19 13.58
N GLN A 148 8.47 0.70 13.47
CA GLN A 148 8.02 1.58 12.40
C GLN A 148 6.91 2.50 12.88
N GLY A 149 6.75 3.63 12.18
CA GLY A 149 5.61 4.51 12.40
C GLY A 149 5.23 5.28 11.14
N ALA A 150 3.95 5.65 11.07
CA ALA A 150 3.40 6.44 9.98
C ALA A 150 2.38 7.44 10.52
N ILE A 151 2.33 8.63 9.93
CA ILE A 151 1.27 9.61 10.15
C ILE A 151 0.62 9.89 8.81
N TYR A 152 -0.70 9.76 8.79
CA TYR A 152 -1.56 10.09 7.67
C TYR A 152 -2.30 11.39 7.97
N LYS A 153 -2.42 12.26 6.99
CA LYS A 153 -3.18 13.51 7.07
C LYS A 153 -4.56 13.31 6.46
N ALA A 154 -5.60 13.76 7.14
CA ALA A 154 -6.96 13.75 6.62
C ALA A 154 -7.14 14.81 5.53
N GLY A 155 -7.87 14.46 4.48
CA GLY A 155 -8.14 15.31 3.33
C GLY A 155 -9.41 14.91 2.60
N LYS A 156 -9.63 15.52 1.44
CA LYS A 156 -10.73 15.18 0.53
C LYS A 156 -10.20 15.03 -0.88
N GLU A 157 -10.61 13.96 -1.55
CA GLU A 157 -10.34 13.69 -2.97
C GLU A 157 -11.65 13.23 -3.62
N GLU A 158 -12.02 13.83 -4.75
CA GLU A 158 -13.24 13.46 -5.51
C GLU A 158 -14.53 13.30 -4.67
N LYS A 159 -14.72 14.17 -3.67
CA LYS A 159 -15.83 14.17 -2.67
C LYS A 159 -15.79 13.06 -1.61
N LYS A 160 -14.77 12.22 -1.61
CA LYS A 160 -14.53 11.21 -0.58
C LYS A 160 -13.61 11.77 0.51
N ASN A 161 -13.83 11.35 1.75
CA ASN A 161 -12.89 11.63 2.83
C ASN A 161 -11.79 10.59 2.80
N ILE A 162 -10.55 11.05 2.72
CA ILE A 162 -9.37 10.18 2.64
C ILE A 162 -8.36 10.57 3.71
N ILE A 163 -7.48 9.63 4.01
CA ILE A 163 -6.23 9.88 4.73
C ILE A 163 -5.07 9.57 3.79
N SER A 164 -4.05 10.43 3.74
CA SER A 164 -2.88 10.26 2.88
C SER A 164 -1.61 10.30 3.70
N LEU A 165 -0.63 9.45 3.40
CA LEU A 165 0.63 9.41 4.14
C LEU A 165 1.31 10.79 4.10
N PHE A 166 1.66 11.28 5.28
CA PHE A 166 2.22 12.59 5.50
C PHE A 166 3.66 12.53 6.00
N ALA A 167 3.94 11.65 6.96
CA ALA A 167 5.26 11.43 7.56
C ALA A 167 5.44 9.96 7.92
N SER A 168 6.68 9.49 7.98
CA SER A 168 6.98 8.11 8.35
C SER A 168 8.32 7.98 9.08
N TYR A 169 8.46 6.90 9.84
CA TYR A 169 9.69 6.47 10.52
C TYR A 169 9.98 5.01 10.17
N ALA A 170 11.22 4.74 9.72
CA ALA A 170 11.67 3.40 9.31
C ALA A 170 10.75 2.70 8.29
N PHE A 171 10.01 3.49 7.51
CA PHE A 171 9.08 3.04 6.49
C PHE A 171 9.39 3.77 5.18
N VAL A 172 9.98 3.02 4.24
CA VAL A 172 10.47 3.54 2.97
C VAL A 172 9.44 3.26 1.89
N LEU A 173 8.96 4.31 1.26
CA LEU A 173 8.15 4.25 0.05
C LEU A 173 8.96 4.70 -1.16
N PRO A 174 8.78 4.06 -2.32
CA PRO A 174 9.23 4.64 -3.58
C PRO A 174 8.63 6.04 -3.76
N GLU A 175 9.42 7.02 -4.20
CA GLU A 175 8.94 8.41 -4.41
C GLU A 175 7.75 8.53 -5.37
N SER A 176 7.55 7.54 -6.24
CA SER A 176 6.42 7.50 -7.18
C SER A 176 5.11 6.98 -6.59
N GLN A 177 5.11 6.53 -5.33
CA GLN A 177 3.95 5.88 -4.71
C GLN A 177 3.37 6.78 -3.63
N THR A 178 2.08 7.09 -3.76
CA THR A 178 1.30 7.74 -2.71
C THR A 178 0.51 6.66 -1.99
N ILE A 179 0.56 6.63 -0.67
CA ILE A 179 -0.35 5.81 0.13
C ILE A 179 -1.51 6.70 0.57
N SER A 180 -2.73 6.31 0.19
CA SER A 180 -3.97 6.89 0.69
C SER A 180 -5.01 5.81 0.94
N TYR A 181 -5.94 6.08 1.85
CA TYR A 181 -7.06 5.22 2.20
C TYR A 181 -8.33 6.06 2.34
N GLU A 182 -9.46 5.57 1.84
CA GLU A 182 -10.77 6.14 2.14
C GLU A 182 -11.16 5.89 3.60
N PHE A 183 -12.02 6.74 4.17
CA PHE A 183 -12.56 6.49 5.51
C PHE A 183 -13.36 5.17 5.52
N GLY A 184 -12.96 4.26 6.40
CA GLY A 184 -13.47 2.89 6.51
C GLY A 184 -12.69 1.86 5.69
N GLU A 185 -11.66 2.26 4.95
CA GLU A 185 -10.78 1.37 4.20
C GLU A 185 -9.55 0.98 5.04
N GLY A 186 -9.31 -0.33 5.17
CA GLY A 186 -8.22 -0.83 6.03
C GLY A 186 -8.35 -0.42 7.50
N LEU A 187 -7.34 -0.72 8.32
CA LEU A 187 -7.42 -0.36 9.75
C LEU A 187 -7.24 1.15 9.97
N ALA A 188 -6.29 1.78 9.27
CA ALA A 188 -6.10 3.23 9.33
C ALA A 188 -7.36 4.02 8.93
N GLY A 189 -8.00 3.64 7.82
CA GLY A 189 -9.25 4.26 7.39
C GLY A 189 -10.41 3.92 8.33
N GLN A 190 -10.45 2.73 8.93
CA GLN A 190 -11.46 2.41 9.95
C GLN A 190 -11.30 3.28 11.20
N VAL A 191 -10.07 3.52 11.67
CA VAL A 191 -9.80 4.49 12.75
C VAL A 191 -10.19 5.91 12.34
N ALA A 192 -9.92 6.31 11.10
CA ALA A 192 -10.36 7.61 10.59
C ALA A 192 -11.90 7.76 10.62
N LYS A 193 -12.62 6.69 10.30
CA LYS A 193 -14.09 6.65 10.29
C LYS A 193 -14.69 6.62 11.69
N GLU A 194 -14.18 5.77 12.58
CA GLU A 194 -14.73 5.58 13.92
C GLU A 194 -14.20 6.58 14.94
N LYS A 195 -13.06 7.23 14.67
CA LYS A 195 -12.36 8.15 15.58
C LYS A 195 -12.05 7.49 16.92
N LYS A 196 -11.66 6.22 16.88
CA LYS A 196 -11.32 5.40 18.05
C LYS A 196 -9.97 4.76 17.86
N LEU A 197 -9.14 4.81 18.91
CA LEU A 197 -7.88 4.10 18.93
C LEU A 197 -8.12 2.59 18.82
N ILE A 198 -7.28 1.93 18.03
CA ILE A 198 -7.22 0.47 17.92
C ILE A 198 -5.83 0.03 18.34
N ASN A 199 -5.75 -0.87 19.33
CA ASN A 199 -4.53 -1.60 19.67
C ASN A 199 -4.76 -3.09 19.38
N ILE A 200 -4.01 -3.63 18.43
CA ILE A 200 -4.11 -5.05 18.06
C ILE A 200 -2.82 -5.79 18.35
N SER A 201 -3.00 -6.99 18.91
CA SER A 201 -2.00 -8.06 18.90
C SER A 201 -2.25 -8.96 17.69
N ASP A 202 -1.18 -9.54 17.15
CA ASP A 202 -1.19 -10.45 15.98
C ASP A 202 -1.64 -9.74 14.70
N VAL A 203 -0.79 -8.82 14.23
CA VAL A 203 -1.04 -8.05 13.01
C VAL A 203 -1.24 -8.99 11.82
N PRO A 204 -2.36 -8.88 11.07
CA PRO A 204 -2.65 -9.78 9.96
C PRO A 204 -1.51 -9.89 8.95
N LYS A 205 -1.27 -11.10 8.45
CA LYS A 205 -0.25 -11.35 7.42
C LYS A 205 -0.54 -10.46 6.20
N GLY A 206 0.44 -9.63 5.83
CA GLY A 206 0.37 -8.78 4.63
C GLY A 206 -0.01 -7.32 4.89
N TYR A 207 -0.27 -6.94 6.15
CA TYR A 207 -0.56 -5.55 6.52
C TYR A 207 0.69 -4.65 6.42
N ILE A 208 1.79 -5.04 7.09
CA ILE A 208 3.07 -4.32 7.10
C ILE A 208 4.22 -5.35 7.07
N ASN A 209 5.23 -5.12 6.21
CA ASN A 209 6.52 -5.81 6.26
C ASN A 209 7.61 -4.80 6.65
N ILE A 210 8.42 -5.15 7.64
CA ILE A 210 9.61 -4.38 8.01
C ILE A 210 10.77 -4.87 7.16
N LEU A 211 11.26 -3.99 6.30
CA LEU A 211 12.42 -4.25 5.44
C LEU A 211 13.69 -3.80 6.16
N SER A 212 14.63 -4.72 6.34
CA SER A 212 15.97 -4.45 6.84
C SER A 212 17.01 -4.97 5.85
N GLY A 213 18.20 -4.38 5.85
CA GLY A 213 19.35 -4.92 5.10
C GLY A 213 19.73 -6.35 5.52
N LEU A 214 19.22 -6.82 6.67
CA LEU A 214 19.44 -8.16 7.21
C LEU A 214 18.27 -9.13 6.96
N GLY A 215 17.16 -8.68 6.36
CA GLY A 215 15.99 -9.51 6.10
C GLY A 215 14.66 -8.79 6.31
N GLU A 216 13.57 -9.55 6.27
CA GLU A 216 12.21 -9.04 6.42
C GLU A 216 11.54 -9.66 7.65
N ALA A 217 10.83 -8.85 8.44
CA ALA A 217 10.11 -9.32 9.62
C ALA A 217 8.74 -8.63 9.75
N LYS A 218 7.77 -9.31 10.37
CA LYS A 218 6.42 -8.78 10.60
C LYS A 218 6.27 -8.33 12.06
N PRO A 219 5.84 -7.08 12.31
CA PRO A 219 5.55 -6.63 13.67
C PRO A 219 4.39 -7.46 14.25
N SER A 220 4.43 -7.70 15.55
CA SER A 220 3.41 -8.49 16.25
C SER A 220 2.32 -7.63 16.88
N TYR A 221 2.56 -6.31 17.01
CA TYR A 221 1.66 -5.37 17.65
C TYR A 221 1.56 -4.07 16.85
N LEU A 222 0.37 -3.47 16.85
CA LEU A 222 0.08 -2.23 16.13
C LEU A 222 -0.91 -1.38 16.94
N ILE A 223 -0.52 -0.12 17.20
CA ILE A 223 -1.44 0.93 17.66
C ILE A 223 -1.77 1.83 16.48
N ILE A 224 -3.05 2.13 16.32
CA ILE A 224 -3.58 3.07 15.33
C ILE A 224 -4.42 4.09 16.09
N CYS A 225 -3.95 5.33 16.12
CA CYS A 225 -4.55 6.40 16.92
C CYS A 225 -5.08 7.53 16.02
N PRO A 226 -6.33 7.96 16.18
CA PRO A 226 -6.82 9.15 15.48
C PRO A 226 -6.12 10.40 16.05
N ILE A 227 -5.83 11.37 15.18
CA ILE A 227 -5.35 12.70 15.58
C ILE A 227 -6.53 13.65 15.52
N MET A 228 -7.05 14.01 16.69
CA MET A 228 -8.29 14.78 16.83
C MET A 228 -8.04 16.20 17.30
N LYS A 229 -8.88 17.14 16.88
CA LYS A 229 -9.03 18.47 17.48
C LYS A 229 -10.45 18.97 17.31
N ASP A 230 -11.06 19.46 18.38
CA ASP A 230 -12.43 20.03 18.36
C ASP A 230 -13.44 19.10 17.64
N SER A 231 -13.34 17.78 17.89
CA SER A 231 -14.13 16.72 17.22
C SER A 231 -13.88 16.51 15.72
N GLN A 232 -12.97 17.27 15.12
CA GLN A 232 -12.48 17.09 13.75
C GLN A 232 -11.30 16.10 13.71
N LEU A 233 -11.33 15.16 12.77
CA LEU A 233 -10.19 14.31 12.47
C LEU A 233 -9.20 15.10 11.59
N LEU A 234 -7.95 15.23 12.06
CA LEU A 234 -6.86 15.86 11.32
C LEU A 234 -5.95 14.82 10.65
N GLY A 235 -5.95 13.60 11.15
CA GLY A 235 -5.09 12.53 10.66
C GLY A 235 -5.21 11.25 11.48
N VAL A 236 -4.36 10.28 11.17
CA VAL A 236 -4.22 9.01 11.88
C VAL A 236 -2.74 8.71 12.04
N ALA A 237 -2.33 8.25 13.21
CA ALA A 237 -0.98 7.76 13.46
C ALA A 237 -0.99 6.23 13.61
N GLU A 238 -0.03 5.55 13.02
CA GLU A 238 0.21 4.13 13.18
C GLU A 238 1.60 3.88 13.77
N ILE A 239 1.70 2.97 14.73
CA ILE A 239 2.95 2.61 15.40
C ILE A 239 3.01 1.09 15.52
N ALA A 240 3.97 0.48 14.84
CA ALA A 240 4.16 -0.96 14.80
C ALA A 240 5.36 -1.39 15.64
N SER A 241 5.20 -2.44 16.45
CA SER A 241 6.25 -2.98 17.32
C SER A 241 6.28 -4.51 17.33
N PHE A 242 7.43 -5.07 17.66
CA PHE A 242 7.58 -6.48 18.02
C PHE A 242 7.20 -6.74 19.48
N LYS A 243 7.20 -5.70 20.31
CA LYS A 243 6.86 -5.75 21.73
C LYS A 243 5.40 -5.35 21.94
N LYS A 244 4.75 -5.97 22.92
CA LYS A 244 3.39 -5.62 23.32
C LYS A 244 3.35 -4.21 23.91
N PHE A 245 2.41 -3.39 23.45
CA PHE A 245 2.12 -2.10 24.07
C PHE A 245 1.37 -2.29 25.39
N SER A 246 1.82 -1.57 26.40
CA SER A 246 1.14 -1.43 27.69
C SER A 246 0.05 -0.36 27.65
N THR A 247 -0.77 -0.28 28.69
CA THR A 247 -1.76 0.81 28.84
C THR A 247 -1.10 2.18 28.99
N HIS A 248 0.12 2.22 29.52
CA HIS A 248 0.93 3.45 29.58
C HIS A 248 1.31 3.90 28.16
N ASP A 249 1.79 2.95 27.34
CA ASP A 249 2.17 3.23 25.96
C ASP A 249 1.00 3.74 25.12
N GLU A 250 -0.19 3.14 25.27
CA GLU A 250 -1.42 3.61 24.60
C GLU A 250 -1.74 5.07 24.94
N LYS A 251 -1.72 5.43 26.24
CA LYS A 251 -1.96 6.79 26.71
C LYS A 251 -0.90 7.77 26.21
N LEU A 252 0.38 7.38 26.28
CA LEU A 252 1.48 8.21 25.81
C LEU A 252 1.33 8.49 24.31
N VAL A 253 1.01 7.47 23.51
CA VAL A 253 0.77 7.64 22.07
C VAL A 253 -0.40 8.60 21.84
N GLU A 254 -1.55 8.37 22.47
CA GLU A 254 -2.74 9.21 22.31
C GLU A 254 -2.45 10.68 22.62
N SER A 255 -1.80 10.95 23.75
CA SER A 255 -1.45 12.32 24.16
C SER A 255 -0.37 12.93 23.26
N ALA A 256 0.65 12.16 22.87
CA ALA A 256 1.77 12.67 22.09
C ALA A 256 1.37 13.01 20.65
N VAL A 257 0.49 12.22 20.02
CA VAL A 257 0.02 12.53 18.66
C VAL A 257 -0.92 13.75 18.63
N HIS A 258 -1.64 14.01 19.73
CA HIS A 258 -2.45 15.23 19.86
C HIS A 258 -1.60 16.51 19.88
N LEU A 259 -0.32 16.45 20.25
CA LEU A 259 0.58 17.60 20.17
C LEU A 259 0.74 18.11 18.72
N LEU A 260 0.60 17.25 17.71
CA LEU A 260 0.65 17.65 16.30
C LEU A 260 -0.61 18.34 15.80
N ALA A 261 -1.72 18.25 16.53
CA ALA A 261 -3.02 18.74 16.06
C ALA A 261 -2.98 20.25 15.75
N GLY A 262 -2.27 21.04 16.56
CA GLY A 262 -2.09 22.47 16.33
C GLY A 262 -1.35 22.78 15.02
N SER A 263 -0.25 22.06 14.77
CA SER A 263 0.59 22.24 13.57
C SER A 263 -0.09 21.78 12.29
N LEU A 264 -0.89 20.70 12.34
CA LEU A 264 -1.58 20.15 11.17
C LEU A 264 -2.66 21.09 10.61
N ILE A 265 -3.35 21.85 11.48
CA ILE A 265 -4.37 22.83 11.09
C ILE A 265 -3.75 24.01 10.34
N LYS A 266 -2.65 24.56 10.87
CA LYS A 266 -2.04 25.82 10.37
C LYS A 266 -1.69 25.78 8.88
N LYS A 267 -1.36 24.59 8.35
CA LYS A 267 -0.97 24.39 6.95
C LYS A 267 -2.15 24.32 5.97
N ASP A 268 -3.35 23.95 6.43
CA ASP A 268 -4.54 23.92 5.55
C ASP A 268 -5.12 25.32 5.34
N THR A 269 -5.02 26.19 6.34
CA THR A 269 -5.38 27.62 6.21
C THR A 269 -4.49 28.34 5.19
N ASP A 270 -3.17 28.12 5.21
CA ASP A 270 -2.21 28.76 4.28
C ASP A 270 -2.37 28.33 2.81
N LYS A 271 -2.98 27.17 2.53
CA LYS A 271 -3.27 26.73 1.15
C LYS A 271 -4.61 27.27 0.63
N SER A 272 -5.61 27.48 1.49
CA SER A 272 -6.94 27.92 1.07
C SER A 272 -6.95 29.38 0.55
N ASP A 273 -6.06 30.23 1.04
CA ASP A 273 -5.94 31.63 0.63
C ASP A 273 -5.20 31.83 -0.70
N LYS A 274 -4.40 30.85 -1.17
CA LYS A 274 -3.67 30.96 -2.45
C LYS A 274 -4.48 30.51 -3.67
N THR A 275 -5.68 29.96 -3.48
CA THR A 275 -6.59 29.56 -4.56
C THR A 275 -7.71 30.57 -4.82
N LYS A 276 -7.72 31.71 -4.13
CA LYS A 276 -8.73 32.78 -4.28
C LYS A 276 -8.18 34.12 -4.78
N SER A 277 -6.91 34.19 -5.21
CA SER A 277 -6.33 35.41 -5.78
C SER A 277 -6.02 35.27 -7.26
#